data_AF-A0AB94IWX6-F1
#
_entry.id   AF-A0AB94IWX6-F1
#
_cell.length_a   1.000
_cell.length_b   1.000
_cell.length_c   1.000
_cell.angle_alpha   90.00
_cell.angle_beta   90.00
_cell.angle_gamma   90.00
#
_symmetry.space_group_name_H-M   'P 1'
#
loop_
_entity.id
_entity.type
_entity.pdbx_description
1 polymer ?
#
loop_
_entity_poly.entity_id
_entity_poly.type
_entity_poly.pdbx_seq_one_letter_code
_entity_poly.pdbx_strand_id
1 'polypeptide(L)'
;MAKRTEKRRGTRKVEAEGTVDILNGTSVTESGWEAGPCSEAVTKAMEDILEKTRQVGRALQNRREGDLLDYDRLARLLSEFSTANVYIVDKIGNLLGHNWLPDYESKALSASMKNGVMPEEFVVRMNRCRDSEVHDEDAFLFDDDYAGERPEKHLMYVPIIGAAAERLGTVLLVRFRAPFLLRDLLLAEYLGTLVGIEILNERNRTIEERSRDRIAVQMAMRALSYSEVASMKHILAEIDGLEGVAIASKVADRVGVTRSVIVNALRKLESAGLIESRSLGMKGTYIKVLSPLFVEELGVATSPRVLY
;
A
#
# COMPACT_ATOMS: atom_id res chain seq x y z
N MET A 1 -26.60 -5.83 85.31
CA MET A 1 -27.88 -5.30 84.80
C MET A 1 -27.63 -4.53 83.52
N ALA A 2 -28.23 -4.94 82.40
CA ALA A 2 -28.52 -4.17 81.16
C ALA A 2 -28.72 -5.19 80.02
N LYS A 3 -29.94 -5.74 79.88
CA LYS A 3 -30.91 -5.44 78.81
C LYS A 3 -30.38 -5.63 77.38
N ARG A 4 -30.57 -6.87 76.92
CA ARG A 4 -31.11 -7.31 75.62
C ARG A 4 -31.87 -6.20 74.85
N THR A 5 -31.43 -5.92 73.62
CA THR A 5 -32.30 -5.43 72.54
C THR A 5 -31.87 -6.06 71.22
N GLU A 6 -32.84 -6.69 70.60
CA GLU A 6 -32.81 -7.51 69.40
C GLU A 6 -33.15 -6.62 68.19
N LYS A 7 -32.33 -6.63 67.12
CA LYS A 7 -32.70 -6.01 65.85
C LYS A 7 -32.17 -6.81 64.65
N ARG A 8 -33.07 -7.69 64.19
CA ARG A 8 -33.37 -8.16 62.82
C ARG A 8 -32.25 -8.13 61.75
N ARG A 9 -31.91 -9.37 61.34
CA ARG A 9 -31.48 -9.89 60.03
C ARG A 9 -31.56 -8.94 58.83
N GLY A 10 -30.43 -8.86 58.12
CA GLY A 10 -30.34 -8.52 56.69
C GLY A 10 -29.07 -9.15 56.10
N THR A 11 -29.13 -10.45 55.79
CA THR A 11 -28.08 -11.16 55.04
C THR A 11 -28.06 -10.66 53.60
N ARG A 12 -27.03 -9.89 53.23
CA ARG A 12 -26.68 -9.63 51.82
C ARG A 12 -26.16 -10.94 51.22
N LYS A 13 -26.99 -11.59 50.41
CA LYS A 13 -26.52 -12.59 49.42
C LYS A 13 -25.77 -11.83 48.33
N VAL A 14 -24.51 -12.19 48.14
CA VAL A 14 -23.73 -11.89 46.95
C VAL A 14 -24.08 -12.99 45.95
N GLU A 15 -24.86 -12.68 44.93
CA GLU A 15 -25.00 -13.56 43.76
C GLU A 15 -23.99 -13.08 42.72
N ALA A 16 -22.91 -13.84 42.62
CA ALA A 16 -22.15 -13.98 41.41
C ALA A 16 -22.87 -15.02 40.56
N GLU A 17 -23.23 -14.67 39.32
CA GLU A 17 -23.20 -15.55 38.14
C GLU A 17 -23.88 -14.83 36.97
N GLY A 18 -23.19 -14.78 35.85
CA GLY A 18 -23.63 -14.16 34.61
C GLY A 18 -22.72 -14.58 33.46
N THR A 19 -22.52 -15.89 33.34
CA THR A 19 -21.92 -16.53 32.17
C THR A 19 -22.92 -16.39 31.03
N VAL A 20 -22.59 -15.64 29.98
CA VAL A 20 -23.41 -15.58 28.77
C VAL A 20 -23.09 -16.81 27.94
N ASP A 21 -23.94 -17.83 28.02
CA ASP A 21 -23.96 -18.95 27.09
C ASP A 21 -24.43 -18.45 25.72
N ILE A 22 -23.45 -18.10 24.89
CA ILE A 22 -23.63 -17.97 23.44
C ILE A 22 -23.78 -19.40 22.95
N LEU A 23 -25.01 -19.88 22.78
CA LEU A 23 -25.46 -21.00 21.93
C LEU A 23 -26.76 -21.55 22.52
N ASN A 24 -27.87 -20.84 22.31
CA ASN A 24 -29.18 -21.45 22.12
C ASN A 24 -30.16 -20.40 21.59
N GLY A 25 -30.56 -20.58 20.33
CA GLY A 25 -31.63 -19.83 19.71
C GLY A 25 -32.92 -20.01 20.51
N THR A 26 -33.28 -18.99 21.27
CA THR A 26 -34.64 -18.79 21.77
C THR A 26 -35.09 -17.43 21.27
N SER A 27 -36.12 -17.47 20.43
CA SER A 27 -36.85 -16.33 19.90
C SER A 27 -37.29 -15.42 21.05
N VAL A 28 -36.59 -14.30 21.22
CA VAL A 28 -37.11 -13.18 22.00
C VAL A 28 -38.26 -12.62 21.17
N THR A 29 -39.48 -12.86 21.64
CA THR A 29 -40.71 -12.30 21.06
C THR A 29 -40.59 -10.79 21.04
N GLU A 30 -40.77 -10.21 19.85
CA GLU A 30 -40.89 -8.78 19.60
C GLU A 30 -41.91 -8.18 20.57
N SER A 31 -41.43 -7.58 21.65
CA SER A 31 -42.21 -6.64 22.44
C SER A 31 -41.99 -5.27 21.80
N GLY A 32 -43.07 -4.75 21.21
CA GLY A 32 -43.08 -3.57 20.36
C GLY A 32 -42.39 -2.37 20.98
N TRP A 33 -41.17 -2.11 20.49
CA TRP A 33 -40.68 -0.76 20.34
C TRP A 33 -41.21 -0.34 18.98
N GLU A 34 -42.32 0.39 18.94
CA GLU A 34 -42.71 1.08 17.70
C GLU A 34 -41.50 1.95 17.31
N ALA A 35 -40.84 1.56 16.23
CA ALA A 35 -39.74 2.28 15.64
C ALA A 35 -40.28 3.66 15.24
N GLY A 36 -40.07 4.67 16.08
CA GLY A 36 -40.38 6.05 15.73
C GLY A 36 -39.64 6.43 14.44
N PRO A 37 -40.08 7.48 13.71
CA PRO A 37 -39.51 7.85 12.41
C PRO A 37 -37.99 8.08 12.40
N CYS A 38 -37.39 8.34 13.57
CA CYS A 38 -35.94 8.41 13.76
C CYS A 38 -35.22 7.05 13.65
N SER A 39 -35.86 5.96 14.08
CA SER A 39 -35.32 4.59 14.02
C SER A 39 -35.22 4.09 12.57
N GLU A 40 -36.23 4.38 11.75
CA GLU A 40 -36.24 3.99 10.33
C GLU A 40 -35.18 4.76 9.52
N ALA A 41 -35.02 6.06 9.76
CA ALA A 41 -33.99 6.87 9.12
C ALA A 41 -32.56 6.42 9.46
N VAL A 42 -32.32 6.06 10.73
CA VAL A 42 -31.03 5.53 11.18
C VAL A 42 -30.75 4.16 10.55
N THR A 43 -31.76 3.28 10.51
CA THR A 43 -31.64 1.95 9.88
C THR A 43 -31.28 2.09 8.39
N LYS A 44 -31.97 2.96 7.66
CA LYS A 44 -31.69 3.23 6.25
C LYS A 44 -30.29 3.81 6.03
N ALA A 45 -29.82 4.68 6.92
CA ALA A 45 -28.46 5.22 6.84
C ALA A 45 -27.39 4.15 7.09
N MET A 46 -27.64 3.22 8.02
CA MET A 46 -26.75 2.09 8.29
C MET A 46 -26.72 1.08 7.15
N GLU A 47 -27.87 0.83 6.51
CA GLU A 47 -27.95 0.01 5.29
C GLU A 47 -27.14 0.60 4.13
N ASP A 48 -27.20 1.93 3.93
CA ASP A 48 -26.38 2.63 2.94
C ASP A 48 -24.87 2.46 3.20
N ILE A 49 -24.43 2.64 4.46
CA ILE A 49 -23.03 2.40 4.86
C ILE A 49 -22.62 0.96 4.58
N LEU A 50 -23.47 0.00 4.94
CA LEU A 50 -23.19 -1.41 4.76
C LEU A 50 -23.03 -1.77 3.28
N GLU A 51 -23.88 -1.24 2.39
CA GLU A 51 -23.73 -1.50 0.97
C GLU A 51 -22.47 -0.85 0.40
N LYS A 52 -22.14 0.37 0.81
CA LYS A 52 -20.89 1.06 0.42
C LYS A 52 -19.64 0.28 0.85
N THR A 53 -19.61 -0.17 2.10
CA THR A 53 -18.49 -1.00 2.61
C THR A 53 -18.37 -2.33 1.86
N ARG A 54 -19.49 -2.99 1.52
CA ARG A 54 -19.50 -4.20 0.67
C ARG A 54 -19.00 -3.93 -0.74
N GLN A 55 -19.38 -2.82 -1.35
CA GLN A 55 -18.90 -2.45 -2.69
C GLN A 55 -17.38 -2.28 -2.72
N VAL A 56 -16.79 -1.62 -1.71
CA VAL A 56 -15.32 -1.56 -1.60
C VAL A 56 -14.72 -2.92 -1.32
N GLY A 57 -15.30 -3.70 -0.41
CA GLY A 57 -14.86 -5.06 -0.12
C GLY A 57 -14.75 -5.89 -1.39
N ARG A 58 -15.78 -5.87 -2.26
CA ARG A 58 -15.77 -6.53 -3.57
C ARG A 58 -14.71 -5.97 -4.51
N ALA A 59 -14.50 -4.65 -4.54
CA ALA A 59 -13.49 -4.02 -5.39
C ALA A 59 -12.05 -4.43 -5.01
N LEU A 60 -11.80 -4.73 -3.74
CA LEU A 60 -10.52 -5.24 -3.24
C LEU A 60 -10.42 -6.77 -3.37
N GLN A 61 -11.51 -7.51 -3.13
CA GLN A 61 -11.52 -8.98 -3.16
C GLN A 61 -11.50 -9.57 -4.57
N ASN A 62 -12.04 -8.86 -5.58
CA ASN A 62 -12.07 -9.34 -6.96
C ASN A 62 -10.71 -9.26 -7.69
N ARG A 63 -9.61 -9.10 -6.93
CA ARG A 63 -8.25 -9.02 -7.45
C ARG A 63 -7.64 -10.41 -7.55
N ARG A 64 -6.83 -10.65 -8.58
CA ARG A 64 -6.02 -11.87 -8.62
C ARG A 64 -4.85 -11.69 -7.67
N GLU A 65 -4.41 -12.80 -7.08
CA GLU A 65 -3.20 -12.83 -6.28
C GLU A 65 -2.03 -12.32 -7.13
N GLY A 66 -1.43 -11.19 -6.72
CA GLY A 66 -0.33 -10.54 -7.44
C GLY A 66 -0.66 -9.24 -8.16
N ASP A 67 -1.93 -8.85 -8.33
CA ASP A 67 -2.27 -7.58 -8.97
C ASP A 67 -1.91 -6.37 -8.07
N LEU A 68 -1.32 -5.31 -8.65
CA LEU A 68 -1.00 -4.06 -7.94
C LEU A 68 -2.28 -3.31 -7.51
N LEU A 69 -2.22 -2.57 -6.40
CA LEU A 69 -3.31 -1.71 -5.96
C LEU A 69 -3.60 -0.60 -6.97
N ASP A 70 -4.71 -0.72 -7.69
CA ASP A 70 -5.33 0.39 -8.42
C ASP A 70 -5.89 1.45 -7.43
N TYR A 71 -5.01 2.36 -7.01
CA TYR A 71 -5.34 3.49 -6.14
C TYR A 71 -6.36 4.43 -6.78
N ASP A 72 -6.36 4.58 -8.12
CA ASP A 72 -7.31 5.45 -8.83
C ASP A 72 -8.74 4.90 -8.77
N ARG A 73 -8.90 3.58 -8.91
CA ARG A 73 -10.21 2.95 -8.70
C ARG A 73 -10.71 3.13 -7.28
N LEU A 74 -9.82 3.06 -6.30
CA LEU A 74 -10.19 3.26 -4.90
C LEU A 74 -10.56 4.73 -4.63
N ALA A 75 -9.81 5.68 -5.18
CA ALA A 75 -10.11 7.10 -5.10
C ALA A 75 -11.45 7.43 -5.76
N ARG A 76 -11.78 6.81 -6.91
CA ARG A 76 -13.10 6.91 -7.55
C ARG A 76 -14.23 6.43 -6.64
N LEU A 77 -14.12 5.24 -6.06
CA LEU A 77 -15.13 4.70 -5.15
C LEU A 77 -15.32 5.59 -3.92
N LEU A 78 -14.21 6.02 -3.30
CA LEU A 78 -14.23 6.96 -2.19
C LEU A 78 -14.93 8.27 -2.57
N SER A 79 -14.62 8.80 -3.75
CA SER A 79 -15.17 10.04 -4.27
C SER A 79 -16.68 9.94 -4.53
N GLU A 80 -17.16 8.82 -5.06
CA GLU A 80 -18.58 8.53 -5.26
C GLU A 80 -19.33 8.44 -3.92
N PHE A 81 -18.79 7.71 -2.93
CA PHE A 81 -19.46 7.49 -1.65
C PHE A 81 -19.50 8.72 -0.75
N SER A 82 -18.44 9.52 -0.83
CA SER A 82 -18.29 10.75 -0.07
C SER A 82 -18.67 11.99 -0.86
N THR A 83 -19.11 11.88 -2.11
CA THR A 83 -19.41 13.01 -3.00
C THR A 83 -18.38 14.14 -2.86
N ALA A 84 -17.10 13.77 -2.90
CA ALA A 84 -15.97 14.64 -2.61
C ALA A 84 -14.83 14.35 -3.58
N ASN A 85 -13.95 15.32 -3.79
CA ASN A 85 -12.65 15.06 -4.41
C ASN A 85 -11.78 14.28 -3.44
N VAL A 86 -11.07 13.28 -3.94
CA VAL A 86 -10.27 12.37 -3.10
C VAL A 86 -8.84 12.33 -3.58
N TYR A 87 -7.92 12.33 -2.63
CA TYR A 87 -6.49 12.18 -2.86
C TYR A 87 -5.92 11.17 -1.88
N ILE A 88 -5.17 10.20 -2.38
CA ILE A 88 -4.45 9.22 -1.57
C ILE A 88 -2.97 9.54 -1.69
N VAL A 89 -2.34 9.85 -0.56
CA VAL A 89 -0.98 10.38 -0.53
C VAL A 89 -0.16 9.57 0.48
N ASP A 90 1.07 9.20 0.12
CA ASP A 90 1.96 8.53 1.05
C ASP A 90 2.54 9.50 2.10
N LYS A 91 3.29 8.98 3.07
CA LYS A 91 3.90 9.79 4.14
C LYS A 91 4.93 10.83 3.65
N ILE A 92 5.49 10.65 2.45
CA ILE A 92 6.53 11.50 1.86
C ILE A 92 5.91 12.62 1.02
N GLY A 93 4.68 12.41 0.52
CA GLY A 93 3.95 13.36 -0.32
C GLY A 93 3.70 12.86 -1.74
N ASN A 94 4.06 11.62 -2.08
CA ASN A 94 3.74 11.06 -3.38
C ASN A 94 2.24 10.80 -3.47
N LEU A 95 1.64 11.27 -4.56
CA LEU A 95 0.24 11.06 -4.88
C LEU A 95 0.07 9.66 -5.48
N LEU A 96 -0.51 8.75 -4.70
CA LEU A 96 -0.73 7.35 -5.11
C LEU A 96 -1.94 7.22 -6.04
N GLY A 97 -2.99 7.99 -5.78
CA GLY A 97 -4.19 8.01 -6.61
C GLY A 97 -5.10 9.17 -6.26
N HIS A 98 -5.96 9.55 -7.19
CA HIS A 98 -6.88 10.67 -7.00
C HIS A 98 -8.15 10.53 -7.83
N ASN A 99 -9.19 11.25 -7.42
CA ASN A 99 -10.37 11.44 -8.23
C ASN A 99 -11.01 12.79 -7.95
N TRP A 100 -11.40 13.49 -9.01
CA TRP A 100 -12.21 14.70 -8.92
C TRP A 100 -13.66 14.40 -9.26
N LEU A 101 -14.56 15.14 -8.61
CA LEU A 101 -15.96 15.18 -9.01
C LEU A 101 -16.09 15.75 -10.42
N PRO A 102 -17.15 15.36 -11.16
CA PRO A 102 -17.49 16.01 -12.41
C PRO A 102 -17.57 17.52 -12.22
N ASP A 103 -17.08 18.28 -13.20
CA ASP A 103 -17.08 19.75 -13.22
C ASP A 103 -16.13 20.44 -12.24
N TYR A 104 -15.28 19.70 -11.50
CA TYR A 104 -14.19 20.28 -10.73
C TYR A 104 -12.88 20.30 -11.50
N GLU A 105 -12.27 21.48 -11.59
CA GLU A 105 -10.90 21.68 -12.07
C GLU A 105 -10.17 22.66 -11.15
N SER A 106 -8.88 22.42 -10.93
CA SER A 106 -8.01 23.33 -10.19
C SER A 106 -6.67 23.47 -10.91
N LYS A 107 -6.30 24.68 -11.32
CA LYS A 107 -5.01 24.99 -11.95
C LYS A 107 -3.87 24.87 -10.96
N ALA A 108 -4.07 25.32 -9.72
CA ALA A 108 -3.11 25.24 -8.63
C ALA A 108 -2.69 23.79 -8.35
N LEU A 109 -3.65 22.87 -8.28
CA LEU A 109 -3.36 21.46 -8.05
C LEU A 109 -3.03 20.69 -9.32
N SER A 110 -3.46 21.13 -10.51
CA SER A 110 -3.21 20.43 -11.78
C SER A 110 -1.73 20.12 -12.02
N ALA A 111 -0.82 21.02 -11.64
CA ALA A 111 0.61 20.78 -11.76
C ALA A 111 1.09 19.65 -10.81
N SER A 112 0.64 19.67 -9.56
CA SER A 112 0.89 18.61 -8.57
C SER A 112 0.35 17.26 -9.02
N MET A 113 -0.86 17.22 -9.60
CA MET A 113 -1.45 15.99 -10.12
C MET A 113 -0.62 15.38 -11.25
N LYS A 114 -0.13 16.21 -12.18
CA LYS A 114 0.73 15.77 -13.29
C LYS A 114 2.08 15.25 -12.81
N ASN A 115 2.63 15.88 -11.78
CA ASN A 115 3.92 15.49 -11.23
C ASN A 115 3.83 14.30 -10.26
N GLY A 116 2.62 13.90 -9.86
CA GLY A 116 2.40 12.82 -8.89
C GLY A 116 2.87 13.15 -7.48
N VAL A 117 2.92 14.44 -7.12
CA VAL A 117 3.42 14.91 -5.82
C VAL A 117 2.53 16.01 -5.27
N MET A 118 2.13 15.86 -4.01
CA MET A 118 1.36 16.88 -3.29
C MET A 118 2.22 18.08 -2.90
N PRO A 119 1.65 19.30 -2.85
CA PRO A 119 2.34 20.47 -2.33
C PRO A 119 2.88 20.24 -0.91
N GLU A 120 4.11 20.68 -0.66
CA GLU A 120 4.83 20.43 0.59
C GLU A 120 4.06 20.91 1.84
N GLU A 121 3.35 22.04 1.74
CA GLU A 121 2.54 22.54 2.86
C GLU A 121 1.40 21.57 3.24
N PHE A 122 0.74 20.96 2.27
CA PHE A 122 -0.27 19.92 2.53
C PHE A 122 0.37 18.69 3.18
N VAL A 123 1.55 18.28 2.72
CA VAL A 123 2.29 17.14 3.28
C VAL A 123 2.61 17.37 4.75
N VAL A 124 3.07 18.58 5.09
CA VAL A 124 3.37 18.95 6.48
C VAL A 124 2.10 18.96 7.34
N ARG A 125 1.00 19.56 6.88
CA ARG A 125 -0.26 19.62 7.65
C ARG A 125 -0.87 18.25 7.84
N MET A 126 -1.01 17.46 6.77
CA MET A 126 -1.61 16.13 6.85
C MET A 126 -0.80 15.20 7.77
N ASN A 127 0.54 15.31 7.77
CA ASN A 127 1.41 14.51 8.63
C ASN A 127 1.32 14.86 10.13
N ARG A 128 0.75 16.02 10.48
CA ARG A 128 0.48 16.41 11.88
C ARG A 128 -0.83 15.81 12.41
N CYS A 129 -1.80 15.55 11.53
CA CYS A 129 -3.07 14.92 11.90
C CYS A 129 -2.83 13.46 12.29
N ARG A 130 -3.23 13.10 13.51
CA ARG A 130 -3.14 11.74 14.06
C ARG A 130 -4.46 11.00 14.01
N ASP A 131 -5.54 11.73 14.18
CA ASP A 131 -6.90 11.24 14.10
C ASP A 131 -7.58 11.84 12.86
N SER A 132 -8.71 11.24 12.47
CA SER A 132 -9.48 11.74 11.33
C SER A 132 -10.24 13.00 11.73
N GLU A 133 -9.91 14.11 11.09
CA GLU A 133 -10.41 15.43 11.47
C GLU A 133 -10.79 16.25 10.25
N VAL A 134 -11.83 17.08 10.42
CA VAL A 134 -12.28 18.05 9.42
C VAL A 134 -11.57 19.37 9.68
N HIS A 135 -10.87 19.88 8.67
CA HIS A 135 -10.09 21.13 8.70
C HIS A 135 -10.56 22.07 7.59
N ASP A 136 -11.67 22.75 7.82
CA ASP A 136 -12.27 23.64 6.80
C ASP A 136 -11.35 24.81 6.39
N GLU A 137 -10.50 25.30 7.31
CA GLU A 137 -9.51 26.34 6.99
C GLU A 137 -8.48 25.87 5.95
N ASP A 138 -8.11 24.59 6.01
CA ASP A 138 -7.09 24.00 5.13
C ASP A 138 -7.65 23.71 3.72
N ALA A 139 -8.98 23.72 3.56
CA ALA A 139 -9.63 23.46 2.28
C ALA A 139 -9.24 24.47 1.19
N PHE A 140 -8.78 25.66 1.58
CA PHE A 140 -8.48 26.77 0.68
C PHE A 140 -6.98 26.99 0.42
N LEU A 141 -6.10 26.17 0.98
CA LEU A 141 -4.64 26.39 0.91
C LEU A 141 -4.08 26.43 -0.52
N PHE A 142 -4.71 25.68 -1.44
CA PHE A 142 -4.31 25.59 -2.83
C PHE A 142 -5.52 25.69 -3.77
N ASP A 143 -6.38 26.67 -3.49
CA ASP A 143 -7.47 27.03 -4.41
C ASP A 143 -6.98 27.99 -5.49
N ASP A 144 -7.64 27.94 -6.65
CA ASP A 144 -7.41 28.93 -7.70
C ASP A 144 -7.93 30.30 -7.26
N ASP A 145 -7.35 31.36 -7.82
CA ASP A 145 -7.84 32.73 -7.60
C ASP A 145 -9.32 32.84 -8.01
N TYR A 146 -10.19 33.07 -7.03
CA TYR A 146 -11.63 33.16 -7.23
C TYR A 146 -12.06 34.62 -7.37
N ALA A 147 -12.70 34.96 -8.49
CA ALA A 147 -13.13 36.33 -8.79
C ALA A 147 -14.43 36.76 -8.05
N GLY A 148 -15.04 35.88 -7.24
CA GLY A 148 -16.31 36.11 -6.56
C GLY A 148 -16.33 35.60 -5.10
N GLU A 149 -17.52 35.32 -4.58
CA GLU A 149 -17.68 34.74 -3.24
C GLU A 149 -17.15 33.30 -3.22
N ARG A 150 -16.25 33.01 -2.27
CA ARG A 150 -15.61 31.70 -2.19
C ARG A 150 -16.66 30.63 -1.92
N PRO A 151 -16.66 29.51 -2.67
CA PRO A 151 -17.58 28.43 -2.40
C PRO A 151 -17.27 27.83 -1.03
N GLU A 152 -18.33 27.48 -0.29
CA GLU A 152 -18.17 26.70 0.93
C GLU A 152 -17.49 25.36 0.60
N LYS A 153 -16.40 25.07 1.33
CA LYS A 153 -15.49 23.98 1.03
C LYS A 153 -15.01 23.39 2.36
N HIS A 154 -15.08 22.08 2.46
CA HIS A 154 -14.69 21.32 3.63
C HIS A 154 -13.61 20.34 3.26
N LEU A 155 -12.60 20.21 4.12
CA LEU A 155 -11.50 19.27 3.96
C LEU A 155 -11.50 18.31 5.14
N MET A 156 -11.33 17.01 4.86
CA MET A 156 -11.13 15.99 5.88
C MET A 156 -9.80 15.28 5.64
N TYR A 157 -8.97 15.22 6.69
CA TYR A 157 -7.79 14.37 6.72
C TYR A 157 -8.14 13.05 7.37
N VAL A 158 -7.75 11.95 6.73
CA VAL A 158 -7.89 10.60 7.27
C VAL A 158 -6.52 9.93 7.24
N PRO A 159 -5.81 9.89 8.38
CA PRO A 159 -4.51 9.23 8.48
C PRO A 159 -4.60 7.74 8.16
N ILE A 160 -3.69 7.25 7.33
CA ILE A 160 -3.55 5.83 7.05
C ILE A 160 -2.47 5.27 7.98
N ILE A 161 -2.90 4.45 8.93
CA ILE A 161 -2.02 3.86 9.96
C ILE A 161 -1.88 2.36 9.69
N GLY A 162 -0.63 1.90 9.65
CA GLY A 162 -0.26 0.50 9.48
C GLY A 162 -0.02 -0.23 10.81
N ALA A 163 0.64 -1.38 10.70
CA ALA A 163 1.05 -2.16 11.87
C ALA A 163 1.98 -1.35 12.79
N ALA A 164 1.94 -1.63 14.09
CA ALA A 164 2.75 -0.95 15.11
C ALA A 164 2.63 0.60 15.12
N ALA A 165 1.47 1.12 14.71
CA ALA A 165 1.20 2.56 14.62
C ALA A 165 2.14 3.31 13.64
N GLU A 166 2.68 2.63 12.63
CA GLU A 166 3.44 3.30 11.56
C GLU A 166 2.48 4.11 10.68
N ARG A 167 2.76 5.40 10.49
CA ARG A 167 2.03 6.22 9.53
C ARG A 167 2.44 5.86 8.10
N LEU A 168 1.49 5.43 7.29
CA LEU A 168 1.71 5.03 5.89
C LEU A 168 1.41 6.18 4.92
N GLY A 169 0.41 7.00 5.23
CA GLY A 169 -0.05 8.08 4.36
C GLY A 169 -1.29 8.79 4.90
N THR A 170 -2.02 9.45 4.01
CA THR A 170 -3.28 10.14 4.29
C THR A 170 -4.24 10.00 3.12
N VAL A 171 -5.53 9.79 3.41
CA VAL A 171 -6.60 10.09 2.45
C VAL A 171 -7.11 11.50 2.75
N LEU A 172 -7.13 12.35 1.73
CA LEU A 172 -7.69 13.70 1.79
C LEU A 172 -9.02 13.69 1.04
N LEU A 173 -10.06 14.24 1.67
CA LEU A 173 -11.36 14.40 1.05
C LEU A 173 -11.75 15.88 1.05
N VAL A 174 -12.11 16.41 -0.11
CA VAL A 174 -12.54 17.80 -0.29
C VAL A 174 -13.96 17.85 -0.83
N ARG A 175 -14.90 18.36 -0.05
CA ARG A 175 -16.32 18.45 -0.42
C ARG A 175 -16.75 19.91 -0.50
N PHE A 176 -17.64 20.23 -1.43
CA PHE A 176 -18.20 21.57 -1.60
C PHE A 176 -19.63 21.63 -1.06
N ARG A 177 -20.03 22.79 -0.53
CA ARG A 177 -21.42 23.17 -0.13
C ARG A 177 -22.07 22.35 0.99
N ALA A 178 -21.46 21.26 1.42
CA ALA A 178 -22.01 20.39 2.46
C ALA A 178 -20.89 19.87 3.35
N PRO A 179 -21.04 19.97 4.69
CA PRO A 179 -20.03 19.46 5.61
C PRO A 179 -19.96 17.93 5.59
N PHE A 180 -18.85 17.40 6.10
CA PHE A 180 -18.74 15.97 6.38
C PHE A 180 -19.56 15.60 7.61
N LEU A 181 -20.31 14.50 7.51
CA LEU A 181 -21.06 13.94 8.62
C LEU A 181 -20.29 12.78 9.25
N LEU A 182 -20.69 12.36 10.45
CA LEU A 182 -20.09 11.20 11.15
C LEU A 182 -20.06 9.95 10.26
N ARG A 183 -21.11 9.73 9.45
CA ARG A 183 -21.14 8.64 8.47
C ARG A 183 -19.96 8.69 7.50
N ASP A 184 -19.64 9.86 6.99
CA ASP A 184 -18.59 10.04 5.98
C ASP A 184 -17.22 9.80 6.61
N LEU A 185 -17.04 10.22 7.87
CA LEU A 185 -15.83 9.94 8.65
C LEU A 185 -15.66 8.44 8.92
N LEU A 186 -16.72 7.75 9.36
CA LEU A 186 -16.69 6.30 9.58
C LEU A 186 -16.35 5.52 8.29
N LEU A 187 -16.97 5.91 7.17
CA LEU A 187 -16.66 5.32 5.88
C LEU A 187 -15.21 5.61 5.50
N ALA A 188 -14.74 6.85 5.64
CA ALA A 188 -13.39 7.21 5.25
C ALA A 188 -12.33 6.51 6.12
N GLU A 189 -12.54 6.33 7.43
CA GLU A 189 -11.64 5.57 8.31
C GLU A 189 -11.59 4.09 7.98
N TYR A 190 -12.75 3.47 7.76
CA TYR A 190 -12.83 2.07 7.33
C TYR A 190 -12.04 1.87 6.03
N LEU A 191 -12.23 2.78 5.08
CA LEU A 191 -11.55 2.73 3.79
C LEU A 191 -10.07 3.04 3.91
N GLY A 192 -9.68 4.02 4.73
CA GLY A 192 -8.29 4.32 5.06
C GLY A 192 -7.57 3.10 5.64
N THR A 193 -8.24 2.33 6.51
CA THR A 193 -7.70 1.07 7.05
C THR A 193 -7.46 0.04 5.95
N LEU A 194 -8.42 -0.13 5.02
CA LEU A 194 -8.26 -1.05 3.89
C LEU A 194 -7.11 -0.63 2.97
N VAL A 195 -6.97 0.66 2.69
CA VAL A 195 -5.82 1.21 1.94
C VAL A 195 -4.51 0.87 2.66
N GLY A 196 -4.49 1.05 3.99
CA GLY A 196 -3.31 0.75 4.82
C GLY A 196 -2.90 -0.71 4.77
N ILE A 197 -3.86 -1.65 4.86
CA ILE A 197 -3.60 -3.08 4.72
C ILE A 197 -2.96 -3.39 3.37
N GLU A 198 -3.47 -2.78 2.30
CA GLU A 198 -2.96 -3.05 0.97
C GLU A 198 -1.57 -2.45 0.71
N ILE A 199 -1.29 -1.24 1.22
CA ILE A 199 0.06 -0.67 1.21
C ILE A 199 1.05 -1.60 1.93
N LEU A 200 0.63 -2.21 3.05
CA LEU A 200 1.47 -3.18 3.77
C LEU A 200 1.66 -4.48 3.00
N ASN A 201 0.61 -4.99 2.35
CA ASN A 201 0.70 -6.17 1.49
C ASN A 201 1.69 -5.96 0.34
N GLU A 202 1.60 -4.81 -0.33
CA GLU A 202 2.51 -4.44 -1.41
C GLU A 202 3.96 -4.36 -0.93
N ARG A 203 4.21 -3.69 0.22
CA ARG A 203 5.54 -3.64 0.84
C ARG A 203 6.07 -5.02 1.21
N ASN A 204 5.23 -5.86 1.83
CA ASN A 204 5.61 -7.22 2.22
C ASN A 204 5.96 -8.07 0.99
N ARG A 205 5.19 -7.94 -0.10
CA ARG A 205 5.49 -8.63 -1.35
C ARG A 205 6.83 -8.18 -1.93
N THR A 206 7.11 -6.88 -1.97
CA THR A 206 8.41 -6.37 -2.42
C THR A 206 9.57 -6.88 -1.55
N ILE A 207 9.36 -6.99 -0.24
CA ILE A 207 10.37 -7.55 0.69
C ILE A 207 10.57 -9.04 0.41
N GLU A 208 9.50 -9.80 0.22
CA GLU A 208 9.55 -11.24 -0.07
C GLU A 208 10.23 -11.50 -1.43
N GLU A 209 9.87 -10.76 -2.47
CA GLU A 209 10.51 -10.81 -3.78
C GLU A 209 12.01 -10.52 -3.69
N ARG A 210 12.40 -9.43 -3.02
CA ARG A 210 13.83 -9.10 -2.81
C ARG A 210 14.57 -10.15 -1.99
N SER A 211 13.91 -10.74 -0.99
CA SER A 211 14.47 -11.83 -0.20
C SER A 211 14.70 -13.08 -1.06
N ARG A 212 13.71 -13.44 -1.88
CA ARG A 212 13.80 -14.58 -2.80
C ARG A 212 14.89 -14.37 -3.84
N ASP A 213 15.00 -13.18 -4.40
CA ASP A 213 16.07 -12.82 -5.34
C ASP A 213 17.44 -12.92 -4.69
N ARG A 214 17.60 -12.41 -3.46
CA ARG A 214 18.86 -12.53 -2.70
C ARG A 214 19.23 -13.99 -2.44
N ILE A 215 18.26 -14.83 -2.08
CA ILE A 215 18.49 -16.27 -1.86
C ILE A 215 18.91 -16.94 -3.18
N ALA A 216 18.25 -16.63 -4.30
CA ALA A 216 18.61 -17.16 -5.61
C ALA A 216 20.04 -16.78 -6.02
N VAL A 217 20.43 -15.51 -5.82
CA VAL A 217 21.81 -15.03 -6.04
C VAL A 217 22.80 -15.81 -5.17
N GLN A 218 22.53 -15.94 -3.87
CA GLN A 218 23.43 -16.67 -2.96
C GLN A 218 23.58 -18.15 -3.35
N MET A 219 22.50 -18.82 -3.74
CA MET A 219 22.54 -20.21 -4.19
C MET A 219 23.35 -20.36 -5.47
N ALA A 220 23.16 -19.48 -6.45
CA ALA A 220 23.91 -19.50 -7.69
C ALA A 220 25.40 -19.24 -7.45
N MET A 221 25.75 -18.26 -6.61
CA MET A 221 27.14 -17.96 -6.25
C MET A 221 27.84 -19.15 -5.58
N ARG A 222 27.12 -19.91 -4.73
CA ARG A 222 27.66 -21.14 -4.13
C ARG A 222 27.81 -22.29 -5.13
N ALA A 223 27.03 -22.31 -6.20
CA ALA A 223 27.12 -23.33 -7.25
C ALA A 223 28.26 -23.08 -8.25
N LEU A 224 28.78 -21.84 -8.31
CA LEU A 224 29.93 -21.47 -9.13
C LEU A 224 31.24 -21.81 -8.41
N SER A 225 32.18 -22.39 -9.15
CA SER A 225 33.56 -22.55 -8.74
C SER A 225 34.34 -21.24 -8.84
N TYR A 226 35.49 -21.16 -8.18
CA TYR A 226 36.35 -19.97 -8.21
C TYR A 226 36.67 -19.49 -9.64
N SER A 227 37.05 -20.40 -10.53
CA SER A 227 37.37 -20.08 -11.93
C SER A 227 36.13 -19.64 -12.72
N GLU A 228 34.95 -20.18 -12.41
CA GLU A 228 33.68 -19.75 -13.01
C GLU A 228 33.30 -18.34 -12.56
N VAL A 229 33.42 -18.02 -11.27
CA VAL A 229 33.18 -16.66 -10.75
C VAL A 229 34.12 -15.65 -11.40
N ALA A 230 35.42 -15.93 -11.45
CA ALA A 230 36.40 -15.06 -12.09
C ALA A 230 36.08 -14.83 -13.58
N SER A 231 35.72 -15.91 -14.29
CA SER A 231 35.31 -15.82 -15.70
C SER A 231 34.07 -14.93 -15.88
N MET A 232 33.07 -15.05 -15.00
CA MET A 232 31.86 -14.26 -15.09
C MET A 232 32.10 -12.77 -14.84
N LYS A 233 33.01 -12.40 -13.94
CA LYS A 233 33.40 -10.99 -13.76
C LYS A 233 33.95 -10.38 -15.05
N HIS A 234 34.79 -11.13 -15.77
CA HIS A 234 35.36 -10.67 -17.04
C HIS A 234 34.33 -10.64 -18.17
N ILE A 235 33.39 -11.59 -18.21
CA ILE A 235 32.27 -11.57 -19.16
C ILE A 235 31.40 -10.32 -18.94
N LEU A 236 31.01 -10.04 -17.68
CA LEU A 236 30.17 -8.89 -17.35
C LEU A 236 30.88 -7.56 -17.58
N ALA A 237 32.20 -7.50 -17.42
CA ALA A 237 32.99 -6.31 -17.74
C ALA A 237 33.16 -6.06 -19.24
N GLU A 238 32.85 -7.04 -20.11
CA GLU A 238 32.93 -6.90 -21.57
C GLU A 238 31.58 -6.50 -22.20
N ILE A 239 30.46 -6.63 -21.46
CA ILE A 239 29.16 -6.09 -21.86
C ILE A 239 28.96 -4.70 -21.25
N ASP A 240 28.24 -3.83 -21.96
CA ASP A 240 27.99 -2.46 -21.52
C ASP A 240 26.64 -2.38 -20.78
N GLY A 241 26.67 -2.31 -19.45
CA GLY A 241 25.47 -2.29 -18.62
C GLY A 241 24.95 -3.69 -18.24
N LEU A 242 23.63 -3.91 -18.34
CA LEU A 242 22.97 -5.16 -17.95
C LEU A 242 22.71 -6.11 -19.14
N GLU A 243 23.01 -5.71 -20.37
CA GLU A 243 22.81 -6.53 -21.54
C GLU A 243 23.88 -6.29 -22.61
N GLY A 244 24.25 -7.34 -23.36
CA GLY A 244 25.25 -7.21 -24.42
C GLY A 244 25.68 -8.55 -25.00
N VAL A 245 26.63 -8.49 -25.93
CA VAL A 245 27.19 -9.68 -26.59
C VAL A 245 28.61 -9.90 -26.10
N ALA A 246 28.87 -11.08 -25.53
CA ALA A 246 30.19 -11.49 -25.08
C ALA A 246 30.75 -12.61 -25.97
N ILE A 247 32.05 -12.56 -26.25
CA ILE A 247 32.75 -13.61 -27.02
C ILE A 247 33.52 -14.50 -26.05
N ALA A 248 32.94 -15.65 -25.71
CA ALA A 248 33.49 -16.56 -24.70
C ALA A 248 34.93 -17.01 -24.99
N SER A 249 35.34 -17.16 -26.25
CA SER A 249 36.73 -17.50 -26.59
C SER A 249 37.73 -16.41 -26.18
N LYS A 250 37.38 -15.14 -26.42
CA LYS A 250 38.24 -14.00 -26.10
C LYS A 250 38.41 -13.84 -24.58
N VAL A 251 37.38 -14.15 -23.81
CA VAL A 251 37.46 -14.15 -22.34
C VAL A 251 38.24 -15.36 -21.83
N ALA A 252 38.01 -16.55 -22.39
CA ALA A 252 38.74 -17.76 -22.03
C ALA A 252 40.27 -17.57 -22.16
N ASP A 253 40.71 -17.01 -23.29
CA ASP A 253 42.12 -16.76 -23.57
C ASP A 253 42.74 -15.72 -22.60
N ARG A 254 41.95 -14.72 -22.17
CA ARG A 254 42.39 -13.68 -21.24
C ARG A 254 42.51 -14.17 -19.79
N VAL A 255 41.54 -14.98 -19.36
CA VAL A 255 41.46 -15.51 -17.99
C VAL A 255 42.35 -16.76 -17.82
N GLY A 256 42.75 -17.40 -18.92
CA GLY A 256 43.57 -18.61 -18.89
C GLY A 256 42.77 -19.86 -18.52
N VAL A 257 41.50 -19.93 -18.93
CA VAL A 257 40.60 -21.07 -18.69
C VAL A 257 40.07 -21.64 -20.00
N THR A 258 39.53 -22.86 -19.97
CA THR A 258 38.85 -23.42 -21.14
C THR A 258 37.49 -22.75 -21.35
N ARG A 259 37.03 -22.67 -22.61
CA ARG A 259 35.70 -22.14 -22.95
C ARG A 259 34.57 -22.89 -22.22
N SER A 260 34.76 -24.16 -21.90
CA SER A 260 33.79 -24.98 -21.17
C SER A 260 33.51 -24.46 -19.75
N VAL A 261 34.48 -23.81 -19.10
CA VAL A 261 34.29 -23.17 -17.78
C VAL A 261 33.27 -22.03 -17.90
N ILE A 262 33.43 -21.17 -18.91
CA ILE A 262 32.50 -20.05 -19.16
C ILE A 262 31.11 -20.55 -19.50
N VAL A 263 31.00 -21.54 -20.41
CA VAL A 263 29.70 -22.10 -20.81
C VAL A 263 28.98 -22.75 -19.61
N ASN A 264 29.72 -23.45 -18.74
CA ASN A 264 29.15 -24.01 -17.53
C ASN A 264 28.68 -22.94 -16.54
N ALA A 265 29.45 -21.87 -16.36
CA ALA A 265 29.06 -20.75 -15.51
C ALA A 265 27.76 -20.09 -16.01
N LEU A 266 27.69 -19.78 -17.31
CA LEU A 266 26.49 -19.21 -17.94
C LEU A 266 25.27 -20.13 -17.76
N ARG A 267 25.43 -21.44 -17.99
CA ARG A 267 24.35 -22.42 -17.82
C ARG A 267 23.85 -22.49 -16.36
N LYS A 268 24.75 -22.42 -15.37
CA LYS A 268 24.37 -22.43 -13.94
C LYS A 268 23.58 -21.17 -13.57
N LEU A 269 23.99 -20.01 -14.08
CA LEU A 269 23.32 -18.74 -13.82
C LEU A 269 21.96 -18.62 -14.53
N GLU A 270 21.87 -19.14 -15.76
CA GLU A 270 20.61 -19.23 -16.50
C GLU A 270 19.63 -20.19 -15.81
N SER A 271 20.14 -21.33 -15.31
CA SER A 271 19.32 -22.27 -14.53
C SER A 271 18.81 -21.67 -13.21
N ALA A 272 19.52 -20.69 -12.64
CA ALA A 272 19.10 -19.96 -11.45
C ALA A 272 18.19 -18.75 -11.77
N GLY A 273 17.89 -18.49 -13.05
CA GLY A 273 17.07 -17.35 -13.46
C GLY A 273 17.73 -15.99 -13.24
N LEU A 274 19.06 -15.93 -13.10
CA LEU A 274 19.79 -14.67 -12.88
C LEU A 274 20.20 -13.98 -14.18
N ILE A 275 20.34 -14.76 -15.25
CA ILE A 275 20.67 -14.27 -16.59
C ILE A 275 19.82 -15.00 -17.63
N GLU A 276 19.65 -14.39 -18.80
CA GLU A 276 19.23 -15.05 -20.02
C GLU A 276 20.40 -15.11 -20.99
N SER A 277 20.60 -16.25 -21.64
CA SER A 277 21.65 -16.42 -22.65
C SER A 277 21.07 -16.83 -24.00
N ARG A 278 21.57 -16.24 -25.08
CA ARG A 278 21.20 -16.63 -26.45
C ARG A 278 22.44 -16.71 -27.32
N SER A 279 22.73 -17.90 -27.85
CA SER A 279 23.84 -18.09 -28.79
C SER A 279 23.59 -17.35 -30.11
N LEU A 280 24.56 -16.55 -30.54
CA LEU A 280 24.60 -15.90 -31.86
C LEU A 280 25.63 -16.56 -32.80
N GLY A 281 26.02 -17.80 -32.49
CA GLY A 281 27.03 -18.54 -33.23
C GLY A 281 28.39 -17.86 -33.17
N MET A 282 29.00 -17.60 -34.33
CA MET A 282 30.34 -16.99 -34.42
C MET A 282 30.40 -15.55 -33.89
N LYS A 283 29.25 -14.86 -33.77
CA LYS A 283 29.19 -13.49 -33.25
C LYS A 283 29.32 -13.43 -31.72
N GLY A 284 29.21 -14.56 -31.03
CA GLY A 284 29.27 -14.66 -29.56
C GLY A 284 27.94 -15.06 -28.95
N THR A 285 27.76 -14.76 -27.67
CA THR A 285 26.55 -15.06 -26.91
C THR A 285 25.96 -13.75 -26.41
N TYR A 286 24.69 -13.51 -26.72
CA TYR A 286 23.93 -12.44 -26.10
C TYR A 286 23.60 -12.83 -24.67
N ILE A 287 23.86 -11.92 -23.73
CA ILE A 287 23.63 -12.12 -22.30
C ILE A 287 22.81 -10.92 -21.82
N LYS A 288 21.74 -11.22 -21.08
CA LYS A 288 20.95 -10.22 -20.36
C LYS A 288 20.91 -10.60 -18.89
N VAL A 289 21.29 -9.69 -18.02
CA VAL A 289 21.23 -9.86 -16.57
C VAL A 289 19.82 -9.52 -16.10
N LEU A 290 19.19 -10.48 -15.41
CA LEU A 290 17.83 -10.32 -14.88
C LEU A 290 17.83 -9.73 -13.47
N SER A 291 18.86 -10.04 -12.66
CA SER A 291 18.98 -9.58 -11.28
C SER A 291 20.17 -8.62 -11.12
N PRO A 292 19.95 -7.32 -10.84
CA PRO A 292 21.04 -6.38 -10.55
C PRO A 292 21.86 -6.78 -9.30
N LEU A 293 21.21 -7.39 -8.31
CA LEU A 293 21.85 -7.89 -7.09
C LEU A 293 22.98 -8.89 -7.39
N PHE A 294 22.86 -9.66 -8.48
CA PHE A 294 23.92 -10.56 -8.90
C PHE A 294 25.21 -9.83 -9.32
N VAL A 295 25.08 -8.68 -9.99
CA VAL A 295 26.21 -7.87 -10.45
C VAL A 295 26.94 -7.26 -9.25
N GLU A 296 26.16 -6.73 -8.30
CA GLU A 296 26.66 -6.22 -7.02
C GLU A 296 27.44 -7.30 -6.27
N GLU A 297 26.90 -8.51 -6.17
CA GLU A 297 27.52 -9.60 -5.42
C GLU A 297 28.77 -10.17 -6.10
N LEU A 298 28.87 -10.04 -7.43
CA LEU A 298 30.11 -10.31 -8.15
C LEU A 298 31.19 -9.24 -7.94
N GLY A 299 30.83 -8.07 -7.40
CA GLY A 299 31.74 -6.94 -7.21
C GLY A 299 32.20 -6.34 -8.54
N VAL A 300 31.37 -6.43 -9.59
CA VAL A 300 31.62 -5.73 -10.86
C VAL A 300 30.94 -4.36 -10.74
N ALA A 301 31.72 -3.29 -10.73
CA ALA A 301 31.16 -1.95 -10.73
C ALA A 301 30.48 -1.68 -12.08
N THR A 302 29.16 -1.82 -12.15
CA THR A 302 28.37 -1.16 -13.18
C THR A 302 28.56 0.35 -12.98
N SER A 303 28.96 1.06 -14.04
CA SER A 303 29.05 2.52 -13.97
C SER A 303 27.74 3.12 -13.41
N PRO A 304 27.82 4.15 -12.55
CA PRO A 304 26.67 4.66 -11.81
C PRO A 304 25.77 5.45 -12.76
N ARG A 305 24.83 4.77 -13.43
CA ARG A 305 23.77 5.43 -14.21
C ARG A 305 22.38 4.83 -14.02
N VAL A 306 22.21 3.86 -13.13
CA VAL A 306 20.87 3.42 -12.72
C VAL A 306 20.56 4.12 -11.39
N LEU A 307 19.90 5.28 -11.51
CA LEU A 307 19.26 5.94 -10.37
C LEU A 307 18.13 5.04 -9.88
N TYR A 308 18.15 4.72 -8.59
CA TYR A 308 17.00 4.17 -7.85
C TYR A 308 15.84 5.16 -7.84
#